data_AF-A0A355YRF1-F1
#
_entry.id   AF-A0A355YRF1-F1
#
_cell.length_a   1.000
_cell.length_b   1.000
_cell.length_c   1.000
_cell.angle_alpha   90.00
_cell.angle_beta   90.00
_cell.angle_gamma   90.00
#
_symmetry.space_group_name_H-M   'P 1'
#
loop_
_entity.id
_entity.type
_entity.pdbx_description
1 polymer ?
#
loop_
_entity_poly.entity_id
_entity_poly.type
_entity_poly.pdbx_seq_one_letter_code
_entity_poly.pdbx_strand_id
1 'polypeptide(L)' 'HCIKNYGKDSYPTEQGFVPENVFLERLPSIAANAILDACTGSNPRQPSQEEMEKLLKCCYYDTEVDF' A
#
# COMPACT_ATOMS: atom_id res chain seq x y z
N HIS A 1 -4.49 9.41 -7.71
CA HIS A 1 -3.18 9.07 -8.33
C HIS A 1 -2.54 7.99 -7.48
N CYS A 2 -2.44 6.79 -8.02
CA CYS A 2 -2.02 5.57 -7.31
C CYS A 2 -0.64 5.08 -7.75
N ILE A 3 -0.06 4.13 -7.00
CA ILE A 3 1.33 3.67 -7.22
C ILE A 3 1.54 3.03 -8.61
N LYS A 4 0.49 2.44 -9.21
CA LYS A 4 0.55 1.90 -10.58
C LYS A 4 0.72 2.99 -11.65
N ASN A 5 0.65 4.27 -11.29
CA ASN A 5 0.81 5.42 -12.18
C ASN A 5 2.04 6.28 -11.85
N TYR A 6 2.97 5.79 -11.03
CA TYR A 6 4.24 6.45 -10.74
C TYR A 6 5.42 5.65 -11.28
N GLY A 7 6.31 6.32 -12.01
CA GLY A 7 7.51 5.72 -12.59
C GLY A 7 8.67 5.66 -11.60
N LYS A 8 9.83 5.15 -12.05
CA LYS A 8 11.03 4.97 -11.23
C LYS A 8 11.51 6.27 -10.54
N ASP A 9 11.27 7.41 -11.17
CA ASP A 9 11.66 8.73 -10.66
C ASP A 9 10.49 9.47 -9.98
N SER A 10 9.43 8.76 -9.62
CA SER A 10 8.19 9.30 -9.04
C SER A 10 7.43 10.30 -9.92
N TYR A 11 7.74 10.36 -11.22
CA TYR A 11 6.93 11.10 -12.20
C TYR A 11 5.69 10.30 -12.62
N PRO A 12 4.57 10.97 -12.96
CA PRO A 12 3.40 10.31 -13.52
C PRO A 12 3.72 9.50 -14.77
N THR A 13 3.12 8.31 -14.89
CA THR A 13 3.26 7.39 -16.03
C THR A 13 1.98 6.57 -16.19
N GLU A 14 1.78 6.01 -17.38
CA GLU A 14 0.69 5.06 -17.63
C GLU A 14 0.96 3.70 -16.96
N GLN A 15 2.23 3.28 -16.91
CA GLN A 15 2.65 2.01 -16.31
C GLN A 15 3.70 2.26 -15.21
N GLY A 16 3.32 1.99 -13.97
CA GLY A 16 4.14 2.22 -12.79
C GLY A 16 5.28 1.22 -12.62
N PHE A 17 6.23 1.55 -11.74
CA PHE A 17 7.45 0.76 -11.54
C PHE A 17 7.24 -0.53 -10.72
N VAL A 18 6.07 -0.73 -10.12
CA VAL A 18 5.72 -1.92 -9.31
C VAL A 18 4.71 -2.79 -10.07
N PRO A 19 5.14 -3.93 -10.64
CA PRO A 19 4.23 -4.89 -11.25
C PRO A 19 3.21 -5.44 -10.24
N GLU A 20 1.98 -5.67 -10.68
CA GLU A 20 0.87 -6.10 -9.82
C GLU A 20 1.13 -7.44 -9.13
N ASN A 21 1.68 -8.42 -9.84
CA ASN A 21 2.04 -9.71 -9.28
C ASN A 21 3.06 -9.58 -8.13
N VAL A 22 4.06 -8.70 -8.30
CA VAL A 22 5.07 -8.43 -7.27
C VAL A 22 4.45 -7.72 -6.07
N PHE A 23 3.53 -6.78 -6.31
CA PHE A 23 2.78 -6.13 -5.23
C PHE A 23 1.96 -7.13 -4.42
N LEU A 24 1.15 -7.95 -5.09
CA LEU A 24 0.27 -8.95 -4.44
C LEU A 24 1.06 -10.02 -3.69
N GLU A 25 2.18 -10.50 -4.24
CA GLU A 25 3.06 -11.48 -3.59
C GLU A 25 3.66 -10.93 -2.28
N ARG A 26 4.06 -9.66 -2.28
CA ARG A 26 4.73 -9.03 -1.14
C ARG A 26 3.78 -8.40 -0.12
N LEU A 27 2.53 -8.12 -0.53
CA LEU A 27 1.53 -7.39 0.25
C LEU A 27 1.40 -7.90 1.70
N PRO A 28 1.27 -9.21 2.00
CA PRO A 28 1.09 -9.66 3.39
C PRO A 28 2.29 -9.32 4.28
N SER A 29 3.50 -9.49 3.73
CA SER A 29 4.75 -9.22 4.47
C SER A 29 4.97 -7.73 4.71
N ILE A 30 4.62 -6.88 3.73
CA ILE A 30 4.72 -5.43 3.86
C ILE A 30 3.71 -4.93 4.90
N ALA A 31 2.47 -5.43 4.87
CA ALA A 31 1.45 -5.07 5.84
C ALA A 31 1.85 -5.46 7.27
N ALA A 32 2.37 -6.68 7.47
CA ALA A 32 2.85 -7.13 8.78
C ALA A 32 4.01 -6.26 9.29
N ASN A 33 4.99 -5.95 8.43
CA ASN A 33 6.10 -5.09 8.80
C ASN A 33 5.65 -3.66 9.11
N ALA A 34 4.68 -3.12 8.36
CA ALA A 34 4.14 -1.78 8.61
C ALA A 34 3.42 -1.70 9.96
N ILE A 35 2.68 -2.75 10.35
CA ILE A 35 2.01 -2.79 11.66
C ILE A 35 3.02 -2.82 12.81
N LEU A 36 4.15 -3.52 12.62
CA LEU A 36 5.22 -3.63 13.62
C LEU A 36 6.15 -2.40 13.65
N ASP A 37 5.99 -1.46 12.71
CA ASP A 37 6.78 -0.24 12.69
C ASP A 37 6.46 0.63 13.92
N ALA A 38 7.51 1.16 14.55
CA ALA A 38 7.38 1.98 15.75
C ALA A 38 6.48 3.22 15.53
N CYS A 39 6.42 3.74 14.30
CA CYS A 39 5.54 4.84 13.96
C CYS A 39 4.05 4.46 14.03
N THR A 40 3.70 3.20 13.74
CA THR A 40 2.30 2.74 13.74
C THR A 40 1.66 2.82 15.12
N GLY A 41 2.42 2.62 16.19
CA GLY A 41 1.93 2.76 17.56
C GLY A 41 1.42 4.17 17.90
N SER A 42 1.82 5.19 17.14
CA SER A 42 1.34 6.57 17.30
C SER A 42 0.08 6.89 16.48
N ASN A 43 -0.38 5.97 15.63
CA ASN A 43 -1.59 6.16 14.83
C ASN A 43 -2.84 6.04 15.72
N PRO A 44 -3.75 7.04 15.77
CA PRO A 44 -4.97 6.98 16.59
C PRO A 44 -5.88 5.80 16.24
N ARG A 45 -5.74 5.25 15.03
CA ARG A 45 -6.39 4.02 14.61
C ARG A 45 -5.33 2.96 14.34
N GLN A 46 -5.34 1.90 15.16
CA GLN A 46 -4.49 0.73 14.97
C GLN A 46 -5.12 -0.20 13.94
N PRO A 47 -4.50 -0.40 12.76
CA PRO A 47 -5.06 -1.30 11.76
C PRO A 47 -4.77 -2.76 12.13
N SER A 48 -5.72 -3.64 11.81
CA SER A 48 -5.46 -5.08 11.71
C SER A 48 -4.65 -5.42 10.45
N GLN A 49 -4.14 -6.66 10.36
CA GLN A 49 -3.48 -7.18 9.15
C GLN A 49 -4.36 -6.99 7.92
N GLU A 50 -5.63 -7.35 8.01
CA GLU A 50 -6.58 -7.26 6.89
C GLU A 50 -6.84 -5.81 6.48
N GLU A 51 -7.03 -4.90 7.44
CA GLU A 51 -7.23 -3.47 7.17
C GLU A 51 -5.99 -2.83 6.52
N MET A 52 -4.78 -3.19 6.98
CA MET A 52 -3.54 -2.69 6.38
C MET A 52 -3.39 -3.19 4.94
N GLU A 53 -3.69 -4.47 4.68
CA GLU A 53 -3.66 -5.01 3.31
C GLU A 53 -4.70 -4.33 2.40
N LYS A 54 -5.92 -4.07 2.90
CA LYS A 54 -6.95 -3.33 2.17
C LYS A 54 -6.49 -1.90 1.87
N LEU A 55 -5.90 -1.21 2.83
CA LEU A 55 -5.39 0.15 2.67
C LEU A 55 -4.32 0.21 1.57
N LEU A 56 -3.35 -0.70 1.60
CA LEU A 56 -2.30 -0.77 0.58
C LEU A 56 -2.88 -1.08 -0.82
N LYS A 57 -3.93 -1.90 -0.91
CA LYS A 57 -4.66 -2.12 -2.17
C LYS A 57 -5.37 -0.85 -2.65
N CYS A 58 -5.99 -0.08 -1.77
CA CYS A 58 -6.57 1.22 -2.13
C CYS A 58 -5.52 2.15 -2.73
N CYS A 59 -4.31 2.20 -2.14
CA CYS A 59 -3.18 2.95 -2.68
C CYS A 59 -2.69 2.41 -4.04
N TYR A 60 -2.77 1.10 -4.27
CA TYR A 60 -2.32 0.48 -5.53
C TYR A 60 -3.30 0.73 -6.68
N TYR A 61 -4.60 0.57 -6.41
CA TYR A 61 -5.64 0.60 -7.44
C TYR A 61 -6.31 1.97 -7.65
N ASP A 62 -6.05 2.95 -6.78
CA ASP A 62 -6.76 4.25 -6.71
C ASP A 62 -8.23 4.10 -6.30
N THR A 63 -8.51 3.24 -5.32
CA THR A 63 -9.86 3.08 -4.77
C THR A 63 -10.01 3.84 -3.47
N GLU A 64 -11.23 4.25 -3.15
CA GLU A 64 -11.55 4.93 -1.89
C GLU A 64 -11.32 4.00 -0.68
N VAL A 65 -11.11 4.61 0.49
CA VAL A 65 -10.99 3.92 1.78
C VAL A 65 -12.29 4.20 2.56
N ASP A 66 -13.08 3.16 2.80
CA ASP A 66 -14.43 3.25 3.39
C ASP A 66 -14.61 2.43 4.68
N PHE A 67 -13.52 1.83 5.17
CA PHE A 67 -13.48 0.99 6.36
C PHE A 67 -12.84 1.72 7.53
#